data_AF-A0A316FG87-F1
#
_entry.id   AF-A0A316FG87-F1
#
_cell.length_a   1.000
_cell.length_b   1.000
_cell.length_c   1.000
_cell.angle_alpha   90.00
_cell.angle_beta   90.00
_cell.angle_gamma   90.00
#
_symmetry.space_group_name_H-M   'P 1'
#
loop_
_entity.id
_entity.type
_entity.pdbx_description
1 polymer ?
#
loop_
_entity_poly.entity_id
_entity_poly.type
_entity_poly.pdbx_seq_one_letter_code
_entity_poly.pdbx_strand_id
1 'polypeptide(L)'
;MTGTRTRQPVPDRARKRAIRALAARLGVAYSVAARLLADRNPPFTDDHRAWIFAAREQRTFHARVTDTRLAADLPLGRAAHLVRRFPPLRAIGPLYAGEARETVIAMLYAVLLHESPELLPPPGELAWAAGLGEESAVDLTCAAVDRAARLLLDEDRWRLWARIDAAVAAGESAPDRRIRDAAITLGRVLRSTSLRDSVDGARHILDAVLVEPWEGDPPGARVVTDGRLRTVTGVRWEHTGPPAGYDLD
;
A
#
# COMPACT_ATOMS: atom_id res chain seq x y z
N MET A 1 17.89 -26.85 -19.30
CA MET A 1 17.07 -27.89 -18.64
C MET A 1 15.90 -27.20 -17.96
N THR A 2 14.71 -27.34 -18.54
CA THR A 2 13.46 -26.66 -18.18
C THR A 2 12.65 -27.54 -17.22
N GLY A 3 12.53 -27.12 -15.97
CA GLY A 3 11.71 -27.81 -14.97
C GLY A 3 10.30 -27.23 -14.93
N THR A 4 9.36 -27.88 -15.62
CA THR A 4 7.92 -27.57 -15.56
C THR A 4 7.36 -28.05 -14.22
N ARG A 5 6.95 -27.13 -13.35
CA ARG A 5 6.33 -27.48 -12.06
C ARG A 5 4.88 -27.91 -12.29
N THR A 6 4.64 -29.21 -12.23
CA THR A 6 3.34 -29.86 -12.28
C THR A 6 2.49 -29.48 -11.06
N ARG A 7 1.27 -29.01 -11.31
CA ARG A 7 0.26 -28.59 -10.33
C ARG A 7 -0.26 -29.83 -9.58
N GLN A 8 -0.04 -29.92 -8.26
CA GLN A 8 -0.65 -30.95 -7.40
C GLN A 8 -2.11 -30.60 -7.05
N PRO A 9 -3.06 -31.56 -7.06
CA PRO A 9 -4.47 -31.30 -6.76
C PRO A 9 -4.89 -31.63 -5.30
N VAL A 10 -5.70 -30.71 -4.74
CA VAL A 10 -6.67 -30.79 -3.60
C VAL A 10 -6.18 -30.91 -2.13
N PRO A 11 -6.00 -29.74 -1.45
CA PRO A 11 -6.26 -29.53 -0.01
C PRO A 11 -7.53 -28.69 0.28
N ASP A 12 -8.28 -28.32 -0.76
CA ASP A 12 -9.19 -27.17 -0.74
C ASP A 12 -10.53 -27.43 -0.01
N ARG A 13 -11.02 -28.68 0.03
CA ARG A 13 -12.31 -29.00 0.70
C ARG A 13 -12.24 -28.94 2.23
N ALA A 14 -11.13 -29.40 2.81
CA ALA A 14 -10.92 -29.33 4.26
C ALA A 14 -10.75 -27.88 4.71
N ARG A 15 -9.97 -27.09 3.97
CA ARG A 15 -9.81 -25.64 4.17
C ARG A 15 -11.16 -24.93 4.08
N LYS A 16 -11.93 -25.15 3.02
CA LYS A 16 -13.27 -24.57 2.84
C LYS A 16 -14.23 -24.92 3.97
N ARG A 17 -14.21 -26.17 4.49
CA ARG A 17 -15.02 -26.54 5.67
C ARG A 17 -14.56 -25.83 6.94
N ALA A 18 -13.26 -25.75 7.17
CA ALA A 18 -12.70 -25.06 8.34
C ALA A 18 -13.06 -23.56 8.32
N ILE A 19 -13.01 -22.92 7.15
CA ILE A 19 -13.42 -21.53 6.97
C ILE A 19 -14.92 -21.35 7.22
N ARG A 20 -15.78 -22.22 6.67
CA ARG A 20 -17.23 -22.15 6.93
C ARG A 20 -17.57 -22.36 8.41
N ALA A 21 -16.90 -23.32 9.06
CA ALA A 21 -17.10 -23.57 10.48
C ALA A 21 -16.65 -22.38 11.34
N LEU A 22 -15.52 -21.75 10.99
CA LEU A 22 -15.03 -20.56 11.69
C LEU A 22 -15.93 -19.35 11.47
N ALA A 23 -16.40 -19.13 10.23
CA ALA A 23 -17.36 -18.09 9.87
C ALA A 23 -18.66 -18.22 10.67
N ALA A 24 -19.24 -19.42 10.70
CA ALA A 24 -20.45 -19.71 11.44
C ALA A 24 -20.27 -19.53 12.96
N ARG A 25 -19.11 -19.92 13.51
CA ARG A 25 -18.80 -19.79 14.94
C ARG A 25 -18.65 -18.33 15.37
N LEU A 26 -18.08 -17.48 14.51
CA LEU A 26 -17.79 -16.08 14.83
C LEU A 26 -18.87 -15.10 14.32
N GLY A 27 -19.84 -15.58 13.53
CA GLY A 27 -20.86 -14.73 12.90
C GLY A 27 -20.29 -13.76 11.86
N VAL A 28 -19.16 -14.10 11.23
CA VAL A 28 -18.45 -13.24 10.26
C VAL A 28 -18.54 -13.80 8.84
N ALA A 29 -18.24 -12.95 7.84
CA ALA A 29 -18.22 -13.37 6.44
C ALA A 29 -17.15 -14.43 6.16
N TYR A 30 -17.38 -15.26 5.13
CA TYR A 30 -16.49 -16.36 4.75
C TYR A 30 -15.05 -15.90 4.46
N SER A 31 -14.88 -14.78 3.76
CA SER A 31 -13.56 -14.21 3.45
C SER A 31 -12.80 -13.77 4.71
N VAL A 32 -13.49 -13.26 5.72
CA VAL A 32 -12.93 -12.87 7.03
C VAL A 32 -12.43 -14.12 7.76
N ALA A 33 -13.27 -15.16 7.84
CA ALA A 33 -12.85 -16.44 8.40
C ALA A 33 -11.69 -17.08 7.63
N ALA A 34 -11.58 -16.84 6.32
CA ALA A 34 -10.48 -17.37 5.51
C ALA A 34 -9.14 -16.73 5.88
N ARG A 35 -9.13 -15.42 6.13
CA ARG A 35 -7.95 -14.66 6.57
C ARG A 35 -7.53 -15.05 7.98
N LEU A 36 -8.48 -15.06 8.92
CA LEU A 36 -8.22 -15.48 10.32
C LEU A 36 -7.69 -16.91 10.43
N LEU A 37 -8.11 -17.80 9.53
CA LEU A 37 -7.64 -19.19 9.53
C LEU A 37 -6.28 -19.35 8.83
N ALA A 38 -5.91 -18.42 7.94
CA ALA A 38 -4.55 -18.32 7.41
C ALA A 38 -3.57 -17.77 8.44
N ASP A 39 -4.03 -16.89 9.34
CA ASP A 39 -3.22 -16.28 10.43
C ASP A 39 -2.88 -17.24 11.60
N ARG A 40 -3.32 -18.50 11.58
CA ARG A 40 -3.13 -19.46 12.69
C ARG A 40 -1.71 -20.02 12.87
N ASN A 41 -0.76 -19.62 12.03
CA ASN A 41 0.68 -19.75 12.29
C ASN A 41 1.28 -18.35 12.37
N PRO A 42 1.29 -17.67 13.54
CA PRO A 42 1.82 -16.32 13.60
C PRO A 42 3.34 -16.37 13.76
N PRO A 43 4.16 -15.85 12.82
CA PRO A 43 5.51 -15.47 13.16
C PRO A 43 5.45 -14.05 13.73
N PHE A 44 5.53 -13.92 15.05
CA PHE A 44 5.57 -12.64 15.79
C PHE A 44 4.38 -11.71 15.49
N THR A 45 3.30 -11.83 16.27
CA THR A 45 2.24 -10.82 16.26
C THR A 45 2.79 -9.51 16.83
N ASP A 46 2.92 -8.52 15.97
CA ASP A 46 2.78 -7.14 16.41
C ASP A 46 1.31 -6.96 16.80
N ASP A 47 0.98 -7.27 18.06
CA ASP A 47 -0.39 -7.24 18.61
C ASP A 47 -1.08 -5.90 18.32
N HIS A 48 -0.31 -4.82 18.19
CA HIS A 48 -0.78 -3.51 17.80
C HIS A 48 -1.34 -3.47 16.37
N ARG A 49 -0.64 -4.09 15.40
CA ARG A 49 -1.10 -4.13 13.99
C ARG A 49 -2.31 -5.04 13.83
N ALA A 50 -2.34 -6.19 14.49
CA ALA A 50 -3.51 -7.07 14.51
C ALA A 50 -4.74 -6.37 15.10
N TRP A 51 -4.56 -5.63 16.21
CA TRP A 51 -5.61 -4.81 16.80
C TRP A 51 -6.08 -3.68 15.88
N ILE A 52 -5.17 -2.97 15.21
CA ILE A 52 -5.54 -1.93 14.23
C ILE A 52 -6.44 -2.54 13.16
N PHE A 53 -6.05 -3.65 12.53
CA PHE A 53 -6.88 -4.29 11.50
C PHE A 53 -8.25 -4.72 12.03
N ALA A 54 -8.32 -5.38 13.18
CA ALA A 54 -9.57 -5.77 13.80
C ALA A 54 -10.48 -4.55 14.11
N ALA A 55 -9.90 -3.44 14.53
CA ALA A 55 -10.63 -2.19 14.76
C ALA A 55 -11.11 -1.55 13.44
N ARG A 56 -10.38 -1.70 12.32
CA ARG A 56 -10.84 -1.22 11.00
C ARG A 56 -12.06 -2.01 10.52
N GLU A 57 -12.13 -3.30 10.81
CA GLU A 57 -13.23 -4.18 10.42
C GLU A 57 -14.54 -3.89 11.15
N GLN A 58 -14.48 -3.30 12.36
CA GLN A 58 -15.66 -2.94 13.16
C GLN A 58 -16.20 -1.53 12.88
N ARG A 59 -15.65 -0.82 11.90
CA ARG A 59 -16.06 0.56 11.61
C ARG A 59 -17.48 0.61 11.03
N THR A 60 -18.21 1.65 11.40
CA THR A 60 -19.49 1.99 10.78
C THR A 60 -19.30 2.29 9.30
N PHE A 61 -20.35 2.10 8.49
CA PHE A 61 -20.33 2.43 7.07
C PHE A 61 -19.89 3.88 6.82
N HIS A 62 -20.40 4.85 7.59
CA HIS A 62 -20.02 6.26 7.47
C HIS A 62 -18.52 6.49 7.71
N ALA A 63 -17.95 5.82 8.71
CA ALA A 63 -16.52 5.90 8.99
C ALA A 63 -15.70 5.32 7.83
N ARG A 64 -16.14 4.20 7.23
CA ARG A 64 -15.48 3.64 6.05
C ARG A 64 -15.55 4.57 4.84
N VAL A 65 -16.71 5.17 4.54
CA VAL A 65 -16.87 6.14 3.43
C VAL A 65 -16.00 7.38 3.63
N THR A 66 -15.86 7.86 4.87
CA THR A 66 -14.97 8.99 5.16
C THR A 66 -13.52 8.62 4.92
N ASP A 67 -13.10 7.41 5.33
CA ASP A 67 -11.74 6.93 5.13
C ASP A 67 -11.41 6.66 3.66
N THR A 68 -12.35 6.11 2.88
CA THR A 68 -12.15 5.91 1.43
C THR A 68 -12.20 7.21 0.64
N ARG A 69 -12.94 8.22 1.09
CA ARG A 69 -12.86 9.58 0.53
C ARG A 69 -11.50 10.23 0.79
N LEU A 70 -10.93 10.00 1.98
CA LEU A 70 -9.55 10.41 2.26
C LEU A 70 -8.57 9.64 1.35
N ALA A 71 -8.74 8.33 1.17
CA ALA A 71 -7.91 7.49 0.31
C ALA A 71 -7.93 7.90 -1.18
N ALA A 72 -9.02 8.54 -1.61
CA ALA A 72 -9.23 9.06 -2.96
C ALA A 72 -8.68 10.49 -3.18
N ASP A 73 -8.29 11.20 -2.12
CA ASP A 73 -7.86 12.60 -2.20
C ASP A 73 -6.34 12.68 -2.43
N LEU A 74 -5.93 13.01 -3.67
CA LEU A 74 -4.52 13.16 -4.04
C LEU A 74 -4.05 14.63 -3.91
N PRO A 75 -2.78 14.88 -3.52
CA PRO A 75 -1.77 13.89 -3.15
C PRO A 75 -1.77 13.54 -1.65
N LEU A 76 -2.31 14.40 -0.79
CA LEU A 76 -2.14 14.32 0.67
C LEU A 76 -3.03 13.25 1.31
N GLY A 77 -4.31 13.18 0.95
CA GLY A 77 -5.26 12.27 1.58
C GLY A 77 -4.91 10.80 1.34
N ARG A 78 -4.58 10.41 0.09
CA ARG A 78 -4.15 9.06 -0.24
C ARG A 78 -2.90 8.67 0.55
N ALA A 79 -1.90 9.54 0.60
CA ALA A 79 -0.70 9.31 1.38
C ALA A 79 -0.99 9.09 2.87
N ALA A 80 -1.82 9.97 3.47
CA ALA A 80 -2.23 9.86 4.87
C ALA A 80 -3.00 8.55 5.14
N HIS A 81 -3.91 8.18 4.24
CA HIS A 81 -4.67 6.93 4.35
C HIS A 81 -3.74 5.71 4.34
N LEU A 82 -2.82 5.63 3.38
CA LEU A 82 -1.88 4.52 3.26
C LEU A 82 -0.97 4.42 4.50
N VAL A 83 -0.44 5.53 5.00
CA VAL A 83 0.40 5.52 6.21
C VAL A 83 -0.36 5.08 7.46
N ARG A 84 -1.64 5.45 7.59
CA ARG A 84 -2.50 4.96 8.68
C ARG A 84 -2.82 3.47 8.55
N ARG A 85 -2.89 2.95 7.32
CA ARG A 85 -3.16 1.53 7.04
C ARG A 85 -1.94 0.65 7.32
N PHE A 86 -0.74 1.17 7.08
CA PHE A 86 0.52 0.44 7.23
C PHE A 86 1.41 1.09 8.31
N PRO A 87 1.13 0.82 9.60
CA PRO A 87 1.96 1.33 10.69
C PRO A 87 3.36 0.68 10.69
N PRO A 88 4.38 1.34 11.28
CA PRO A 88 5.74 0.80 11.38
C PRO A 88 5.73 -0.55 12.09
N LEU A 89 6.38 -1.55 11.50
CA LEU A 89 6.63 -2.83 12.15
C LEU A 89 7.96 -2.75 12.87
N ARG A 90 7.98 -2.95 14.19
CA ARG A 90 9.21 -2.89 14.99
C ARG A 90 9.84 -4.26 15.26
N ALA A 91 9.05 -5.34 15.11
CA ALA A 91 9.47 -6.69 15.43
C ALA A 91 10.42 -7.32 14.39
N ILE A 92 10.41 -6.83 13.15
CA ILE A 92 11.13 -7.45 12.01
C ILE A 92 11.91 -6.37 11.24
N GLY A 93 12.79 -5.63 11.93
CA GLY A 93 13.57 -4.54 11.35
C GLY A 93 12.77 -3.25 11.10
N PRO A 94 13.32 -2.21 10.44
CA PRO A 94 12.68 -0.91 10.24
C PRO A 94 11.63 -0.91 9.12
N LEU A 95 10.82 -1.96 9.00
CA LEU A 95 9.78 -2.07 7.96
C LEU A 95 8.68 -1.04 8.20
N TYR A 96 8.22 -0.39 7.13
CA TYR A 96 7.23 0.69 7.17
C TYR A 96 7.61 1.88 8.10
N ALA A 97 8.88 2.01 8.48
CA ALA A 97 9.37 3.06 9.38
C ALA A 97 9.59 4.42 8.65
N GLY A 98 10.04 5.43 9.40
CA GLY A 98 10.31 6.78 8.89
C GLY A 98 9.17 7.75 9.15
N GLU A 99 9.46 8.83 9.87
CA GLU A 99 8.45 9.79 10.35
C GLU A 99 7.80 10.60 9.23
N ALA A 100 8.53 10.84 8.13
CA ALA A 100 8.06 11.63 7.00
C ALA A 100 7.58 10.78 5.80
N ARG A 101 7.30 9.48 6.01
CA ARG A 101 6.87 8.57 4.92
C ARG A 101 5.56 9.01 4.24
N GLU A 102 4.67 9.64 4.99
CA GLU A 102 3.46 10.27 4.44
C GLU A 102 3.81 11.37 3.46
N THR A 103 4.72 12.27 3.84
CA THR A 103 5.20 13.35 2.99
C THR A 103 5.89 12.81 1.74
N VAL A 104 6.72 11.79 1.87
CA VAL A 104 7.38 11.16 0.72
C VAL A 104 6.35 10.62 -0.27
N ILE A 105 5.37 9.84 0.19
CA ILE A 105 4.31 9.31 -0.70
C ILE A 105 3.53 10.45 -1.37
N ALA A 106 3.16 11.50 -0.61
CA ALA A 106 2.48 12.65 -1.17
C ALA A 106 3.32 13.40 -2.22
N MET A 107 4.64 13.51 -2.03
CA MET A 107 5.54 14.09 -3.03
C MET A 107 5.61 13.24 -4.31
N LEU A 108 5.61 11.91 -4.20
CA LEU A 108 5.54 11.03 -5.38
C LEU A 108 4.24 11.25 -6.16
N TYR A 109 3.10 11.36 -5.46
CA TYR A 109 1.84 11.69 -6.13
C TYR A 109 1.85 13.10 -6.73
N ALA A 110 2.50 14.08 -6.10
CA ALA A 110 2.66 15.42 -6.67
C ALA A 110 3.46 15.40 -7.98
N VAL A 111 4.53 14.59 -8.06
CA VAL A 111 5.27 14.35 -9.32
C VAL A 111 4.34 13.80 -10.39
N LEU A 112 3.53 12.79 -10.08
CA LEU A 112 2.61 12.20 -11.06
C LEU A 112 1.48 13.16 -11.49
N LEU A 113 0.95 13.96 -10.55
CA LEU A 113 -0.01 15.02 -10.87
C LEU A 113 0.58 16.05 -11.86
N HIS A 114 1.89 16.32 -11.76
CA HIS A 114 2.58 17.28 -12.61
C HIS A 114 2.99 16.69 -13.97
N GLU A 115 3.58 15.50 -13.97
CA GLU A 115 4.27 14.94 -15.14
C GLU A 115 3.45 13.90 -15.91
N SER A 116 2.48 13.26 -15.27
CA SER A 116 1.69 12.17 -15.87
C SER A 116 0.22 12.22 -15.43
N PRO A 117 -0.49 13.35 -15.63
CA PRO A 117 -1.87 13.50 -15.21
C PRO A 117 -2.83 12.49 -15.86
N GLU A 118 -2.46 11.90 -16.99
CA GLU A 118 -3.20 10.83 -17.67
C GLU A 118 -3.24 9.50 -16.90
N LEU A 119 -2.34 9.29 -15.94
CA LEU A 119 -2.35 8.12 -15.05
C LEU A 119 -3.33 8.27 -13.89
N LEU A 120 -3.89 9.47 -13.70
CA LEU A 120 -4.85 9.73 -12.64
C LEU A 120 -6.17 9.04 -12.96
N PRO A 121 -6.81 8.41 -11.96
CA PRO A 121 -8.12 7.82 -12.20
C PRO A 121 -9.15 8.90 -12.56
N PRO A 122 -10.10 8.61 -13.46
CA PRO A 122 -11.18 9.55 -13.77
C PRO A 122 -11.90 9.99 -12.48
N PRO A 123 -12.12 11.31 -12.27
CA PRO A 123 -12.67 11.79 -11.00
C PRO A 123 -14.02 11.17 -10.61
N GLY A 124 -14.88 10.90 -11.59
CA GLY A 124 -16.17 10.25 -11.36
C GLY A 124 -16.05 8.79 -10.92
N GLU A 125 -15.11 8.05 -11.49
CA GLU A 125 -14.85 6.65 -11.12
C GLU A 125 -14.26 6.57 -9.71
N LEU A 126 -13.28 7.43 -9.40
CA LEU A 126 -12.66 7.47 -8.08
C LEU A 126 -13.64 7.92 -6.99
N ALA A 127 -14.48 8.91 -7.28
CA ALA A 127 -15.54 9.34 -6.36
C ALA A 127 -16.58 8.23 -6.12
N TRP A 128 -16.93 7.46 -7.17
CA TRP A 128 -17.81 6.31 -7.05
C TRP A 128 -17.19 5.21 -6.18
N ALA A 129 -15.94 4.82 -6.44
CA ALA A 129 -15.21 3.82 -5.66
C ALA A 129 -15.11 4.24 -4.18
N ALA A 130 -14.79 5.53 -3.92
CA ALA A 130 -14.76 6.08 -2.58
C ALA A 130 -16.14 6.02 -1.89
N GLY A 131 -17.23 6.19 -2.64
CA GLY A 131 -18.61 6.11 -2.13
C GLY A 131 -19.01 4.73 -1.61
N LEU A 132 -18.34 3.65 -2.05
CA LEU A 132 -18.62 2.28 -1.60
C LEU A 132 -18.18 2.03 -0.14
N GLY A 133 -17.23 2.81 0.36
CA GLY A 133 -16.62 2.54 1.66
C GLY A 133 -15.79 1.24 1.68
N GLU A 134 -15.30 0.81 0.51
CA GLU A 134 -14.44 -0.35 0.33
C GLU A 134 -13.02 0.13 -0.05
N GLU A 135 -12.04 -0.06 0.84
CA GLU A 135 -10.64 0.35 0.60
C GLU A 135 -10.08 -0.30 -0.68
N SER A 136 -10.37 -1.59 -0.90
CA SER A 136 -9.94 -2.34 -2.08
C SER A 136 -10.49 -1.77 -3.39
N ALA A 137 -11.67 -1.16 -3.40
CA ALA A 137 -12.21 -0.52 -4.59
C ALA A 137 -11.38 0.72 -4.97
N VAL A 138 -11.02 1.53 -3.98
CA VAL A 138 -10.14 2.71 -4.19
C VAL A 138 -8.75 2.27 -4.60
N ASP A 139 -8.20 1.20 -4.00
CA ASP A 139 -6.87 0.70 -4.36
C ASP A 139 -6.81 0.16 -5.79
N LEU A 140 -7.84 -0.55 -6.24
CA LEU A 140 -7.92 -1.01 -7.63
C LEU A 140 -7.98 0.18 -8.60
N THR A 141 -8.82 1.18 -8.30
CA THR A 141 -8.92 2.40 -9.12
C THR A 141 -7.61 3.20 -9.13
N CYS A 142 -6.87 3.24 -8.02
CA CYS A 142 -5.58 3.93 -7.90
C CYS A 142 -4.36 3.06 -8.29
N ALA A 143 -4.53 1.82 -8.71
CA ALA A 143 -3.41 0.89 -8.90
C ALA A 143 -2.36 1.41 -9.91
N ALA A 144 -2.79 2.10 -10.97
CA ALA A 144 -1.88 2.67 -11.97
C ALA A 144 -1.02 3.81 -11.39
N VAL A 145 -1.64 4.75 -10.67
CA VAL A 145 -0.92 5.88 -10.05
C VAL A 145 -0.01 5.41 -8.91
N ASP A 146 -0.44 4.41 -8.14
CA ASP A 146 0.41 3.80 -7.09
C ASP A 146 1.60 3.06 -7.67
N ARG A 147 1.39 2.32 -8.76
CA ARG A 147 2.47 1.62 -9.47
C ARG A 147 3.49 2.62 -10.00
N ALA A 148 3.04 3.69 -10.65
CA ALA A 148 3.93 4.72 -11.14
C ALA A 148 4.70 5.39 -9.99
N ALA A 149 4.03 5.70 -8.87
CA ALA A 149 4.66 6.28 -7.69
C ALA A 149 5.72 5.34 -7.10
N ARG A 150 5.43 4.05 -7.07
CA ARG A 150 6.38 3.02 -6.63
C ARG A 150 7.61 2.97 -7.54
N LEU A 151 7.44 3.04 -8.85
CA LEU A 151 8.56 2.96 -9.81
C LEU A 151 9.47 4.19 -9.78
N LEU A 152 8.94 5.38 -9.42
CA LEU A 152 9.77 6.56 -9.15
C LEU A 152 10.85 6.30 -8.08
N LEU A 153 10.57 5.41 -7.13
CA LEU A 153 11.51 5.05 -6.06
C LEU A 153 12.63 4.10 -6.52
N ASP A 154 12.56 3.54 -7.72
CA ASP A 154 13.64 2.73 -8.31
C ASP A 154 14.64 3.58 -9.12
N GLU A 155 14.30 4.84 -9.37
CA GLU A 155 15.19 5.80 -10.04
C GLU A 155 16.35 6.24 -9.14
N ASP A 156 17.38 6.81 -9.78
CA ASP A 156 18.46 7.45 -9.05
C ASP A 156 17.93 8.56 -8.13
N ARG A 157 18.39 8.56 -6.87
CA ARG A 157 17.86 9.45 -5.82
C ARG A 157 18.00 10.92 -6.20
N TRP A 158 19.09 11.33 -6.86
CA TRP A 158 19.28 12.72 -7.25
C TRP A 158 18.22 13.16 -8.27
N ARG A 159 17.93 12.30 -9.25
CA ARG A 159 16.88 12.56 -10.25
C ARG A 159 15.50 12.64 -9.62
N LEU A 160 15.19 11.72 -8.70
CA LEU A 160 13.92 11.73 -7.97
C LEU A 160 13.70 13.06 -7.24
N TRP A 161 14.69 13.54 -6.48
CA TRP A 161 14.55 14.78 -5.73
C TRP A 161 14.42 16.02 -6.62
N ALA A 162 15.12 16.05 -7.76
CA ALA A 162 14.97 17.13 -8.74
C ALA A 162 13.54 17.19 -9.32
N ARG A 163 12.94 16.04 -9.61
CA ARG A 163 11.54 15.95 -10.08
C ARG A 163 10.55 16.37 -9.00
N ILE A 164 10.77 15.96 -7.76
CA ILE A 164 9.94 16.38 -6.61
C ILE A 164 9.99 17.91 -6.46
N ASP A 165 11.17 18.52 -6.51
CA ASP A 165 11.31 19.97 -6.39
C ASP A 165 10.57 20.70 -7.53
N ALA A 166 10.74 20.23 -8.77
CA ALA A 166 10.05 20.78 -9.93
C ALA A 166 8.52 20.67 -9.83
N ALA A 167 8.00 19.50 -9.44
CA ALA A 167 6.57 19.27 -9.29
C ALA A 167 5.95 20.11 -8.17
N VAL A 168 6.65 20.25 -7.04
CA VAL A 168 6.21 21.11 -5.94
C VAL A 168 6.20 22.58 -6.38
N ALA A 169 7.26 23.07 -7.02
CA ALA A 169 7.33 24.44 -7.51
C ALA A 169 6.22 24.75 -8.53
N ALA A 170 5.96 23.83 -9.47
CA ALA A 170 4.84 23.95 -10.41
C ALA A 170 3.48 23.97 -9.69
N GLY A 171 3.31 23.10 -8.69
CA GLY A 171 2.10 23.02 -7.87
C GLY A 171 1.82 24.29 -7.07
N GLU A 172 2.84 24.97 -6.54
CA GLU A 172 2.70 26.24 -5.80
C GLU A 172 2.10 27.37 -6.67
N SER A 173 2.18 27.24 -8.00
CA SER A 173 1.58 28.18 -8.96
C SER A 173 0.29 27.65 -9.62
N ALA A 174 -0.19 26.46 -9.24
CA ALA A 174 -1.33 25.82 -9.88
C ALA A 174 -2.64 26.63 -9.71
N PRO A 175 -3.53 26.70 -10.72
CA PRO A 175 -4.80 27.41 -10.62
C PRO A 175 -5.75 26.74 -9.61
N ASP A 176 -5.70 25.42 -9.47
CA ASP A 176 -6.45 24.68 -8.46
C ASP A 176 -5.88 24.96 -7.07
N ARG A 177 -6.72 25.52 -6.20
CA ARG A 177 -6.36 25.85 -4.82
C ARG A 177 -5.92 24.62 -4.02
N ARG A 178 -6.54 23.46 -4.22
CA ARG A 178 -6.20 22.24 -3.46
C ARG A 178 -4.80 21.76 -3.81
N ILE A 179 -4.46 21.74 -5.10
CA ILE A 179 -3.11 21.40 -5.58
C ILE A 179 -2.11 22.41 -5.05
N ARG A 180 -2.44 23.70 -5.09
CA ARG A 180 -1.59 24.78 -4.57
C ARG A 180 -1.30 24.66 -3.07
N ASP A 181 -2.35 24.50 -2.27
CA ASP A 181 -2.23 24.39 -0.80
C ASP A 181 -1.44 23.12 -0.42
N ALA A 182 -1.64 22.02 -1.16
CA ALA A 182 -0.86 20.80 -0.98
C ALA A 182 0.62 21.02 -1.34
N ALA A 183 0.91 21.64 -2.48
CA ALA A 183 2.29 21.92 -2.91
C ALA A 183 3.02 22.85 -1.93
N ILE A 184 2.38 23.92 -1.44
CA ILE A 184 2.96 24.80 -0.41
C ILE A 184 3.29 24.01 0.87
N THR A 185 2.39 23.12 1.28
CA THR A 185 2.60 22.27 2.46
C THR A 185 3.80 21.34 2.27
N LEU A 186 3.86 20.65 1.12
CA LEU A 186 4.96 19.73 0.79
C LEU A 186 6.29 20.48 0.64
N GLY A 187 6.29 21.65 -0.01
CA GLY A 187 7.50 22.47 -0.19
C GLY A 187 8.08 22.96 1.13
N ARG A 188 7.25 23.28 2.12
CA ARG A 188 7.73 23.60 3.48
C ARG A 188 8.46 22.43 4.09
N VAL A 189 7.88 21.23 4.05
CA VAL A 189 8.50 20.02 4.63
C VAL A 189 9.78 19.63 3.88
N LEU A 190 9.78 19.74 2.54
CA LEU A 190 10.97 19.45 1.71
C LEU A 190 12.18 20.28 2.14
N ARG A 191 11.95 21.55 2.50
CA ARG A 191 13.00 22.50 2.91
C ARG A 191 13.41 22.37 4.37
N SER A 192 12.55 21.84 5.23
CA SER A 192 12.77 21.84 6.69
C SER A 192 13.17 20.49 7.29
N THR A 193 12.92 19.38 6.58
CA THR A 193 12.95 18.04 7.17
C THR A 193 13.76 17.08 6.31
N SER A 194 14.63 16.27 6.94
CA SER A 194 15.30 15.17 6.26
C SER A 194 14.29 14.07 5.91
N LEU A 195 14.12 13.78 4.62
CA LEU A 195 13.22 12.74 4.13
C LEU A 195 13.90 11.39 3.90
N ARG A 196 15.24 11.33 4.04
CA ARG A 196 16.07 10.20 3.60
C ARG A 196 15.66 8.87 4.23
N ASP A 197 15.38 8.88 5.53
CA ASP A 197 15.07 7.68 6.31
C ASP A 197 13.60 7.26 6.18
N SER A 198 12.81 8.01 5.40
CA SER A 198 11.39 7.74 5.14
C SER A 198 11.12 7.16 3.75
N VAL A 199 12.13 7.14 2.87
CA VAL A 199 12.01 6.63 1.49
C VAL A 199 11.72 5.13 1.50
N ASP A 200 12.46 4.34 2.27
CA ASP A 200 12.24 2.89 2.34
C ASP A 200 10.88 2.57 2.97
N GLY A 201 10.46 3.34 3.98
CA GLY A 201 9.12 3.27 4.55
C GLY A 201 8.02 3.49 3.51
N ALA A 202 8.14 4.55 2.70
CA ALA A 202 7.22 4.82 1.61
C ALA A 202 7.20 3.69 0.58
N ARG A 203 8.38 3.15 0.23
CA ARG A 203 8.51 1.98 -0.65
C ARG A 203 7.75 0.78 -0.12
N HIS A 204 7.96 0.41 1.14
CA HIS A 204 7.28 -0.74 1.76
C HIS A 204 5.76 -0.59 1.74
N ILE A 205 5.25 0.62 1.97
CA ILE A 205 3.81 0.92 1.94
C ILE A 205 3.24 0.69 0.54
N LEU A 206 3.90 1.25 -0.49
CA LEU A 206 3.46 1.11 -1.88
C LEU A 206 3.56 -0.36 -2.34
N ASP A 207 4.61 -1.08 -1.95
CA ASP A 207 4.71 -2.52 -2.19
C ASP A 207 3.54 -3.28 -1.58
N ALA A 208 3.20 -2.99 -0.31
CA ALA A 208 2.16 -3.69 0.42
C ALA A 208 0.75 -3.49 -0.18
N VAL A 209 0.42 -2.29 -0.65
CA VAL A 209 -0.87 -2.04 -1.31
C VAL A 209 -0.92 -2.71 -2.70
N LEU A 210 0.19 -2.71 -3.45
CA LEU A 210 0.23 -3.23 -4.81
C LEU A 210 0.25 -4.76 -4.90
N VAL A 211 0.74 -5.48 -3.87
CA VAL A 211 0.73 -6.95 -3.87
C VAL A 211 -0.64 -7.56 -3.55
N GLU A 212 -1.51 -6.82 -2.85
CA GLU A 212 -2.78 -7.36 -2.36
C GLU A 212 -3.69 -7.91 -3.47
N PRO A 213 -3.89 -7.23 -4.62
CA PRO A 213 -4.71 -7.76 -5.71
C PRO A 213 -4.19 -9.07 -6.31
N TRP A 214 -2.90 -9.37 -6.11
CA TRP A 214 -2.23 -10.56 -6.65
C TRP A 214 -2.07 -11.68 -5.63
N GLU A 215 -2.62 -11.52 -4.41
CA GLU A 215 -2.39 -12.42 -3.29
C GLU A 215 -0.88 -12.63 -3.02
N GLY A 216 -0.07 -11.59 -3.27
CA GLY A 216 1.38 -11.62 -3.10
C GLY A 216 1.82 -11.42 -1.66
N ASP A 217 3.13 -11.58 -1.42
CA ASP A 217 3.73 -11.48 -0.10
C ASP A 217 4.21 -10.02 0.16
N PRO A 218 3.55 -9.24 1.04
CA PRO A 218 3.98 -7.87 1.32
C PRO A 218 5.27 -7.83 2.14
N PRO A 219 5.97 -6.68 2.20
CA PRO A 219 7.08 -6.49 3.13
C PRO A 219 6.72 -6.90 4.57
N GLY A 220 7.57 -7.72 5.19
CA GLY A 220 7.35 -8.35 6.49
C GLY A 220 6.77 -9.76 6.43
N ALA A 221 6.26 -10.21 5.27
CA ALA A 221 5.83 -11.59 5.09
C ALA A 221 7.00 -12.57 5.24
N ARG A 222 6.76 -13.73 5.85
CA ARG A 222 7.76 -14.79 6.04
C ARG A 222 7.54 -15.88 5.00
N VAL A 223 8.54 -16.12 4.16
CA VAL A 223 8.50 -17.08 3.05
C VAL A 223 9.59 -18.12 3.20
N VAL A 224 9.32 -19.37 2.80
CA VAL A 224 10.32 -20.43 2.78
C VAL A 224 10.91 -20.53 1.38
N THR A 225 12.20 -20.20 1.25
CA THR A 225 12.98 -20.37 0.01
C THR A 225 14.22 -21.19 0.30
N ASP A 226 14.55 -22.15 -0.57
CA ASP A 226 15.71 -23.04 -0.42
C ASP A 226 15.79 -23.71 0.97
N GLY A 227 14.62 -24.06 1.53
CA GLY A 227 14.49 -24.68 2.85
C GLY A 227 14.75 -23.74 4.03
N ARG A 228 14.93 -22.43 3.80
CA ARG A 228 15.15 -21.42 4.85
C ARG A 228 13.99 -20.43 4.91
N LEU A 229 13.60 -20.08 6.14
CA LEU A 229 12.58 -19.07 6.39
C LEU A 229 13.22 -17.67 6.30
N ARG A 230 12.79 -16.88 5.32
CA ARG A 230 13.26 -15.51 5.04
C ARG A 230 12.12 -14.51 5.17
N THR A 231 12.44 -13.24 5.33
CA THR A 231 11.45 -12.15 5.37
C THR A 231 11.48 -11.38 4.06
N VAL A 232 10.33 -11.09 3.48
CA VAL A 232 10.21 -10.14 2.36
C VAL A 232 10.53 -8.74 2.84
N THR A 233 11.50 -8.07 2.23
CA THR A 233 11.87 -6.69 2.56
C THR A 233 11.55 -5.71 1.43
N GLY A 234 11.26 -6.21 0.24
CA GLY A 234 10.85 -5.38 -0.90
C GLY A 234 10.22 -6.21 -2.00
N VAL A 235 9.53 -5.52 -2.90
CA VAL A 235 8.92 -6.12 -4.08
C VAL A 235 9.45 -5.44 -5.32
N ARG A 236 9.82 -6.25 -6.32
CA ARG A 236 10.25 -5.80 -7.64
C ARG A 236 9.06 -5.78 -8.58
N TRP A 237 8.92 -4.69 -9.33
CA TRP A 237 7.77 -4.44 -10.17
C TRP A 237 8.18 -4.12 -11.59
N GLU A 238 7.43 -4.65 -12.55
CA GLU A 238 7.37 -4.10 -13.90
C GLU A 238 6.34 -2.97 -13.98
N HIS A 239 6.22 -2.33 -15.14
CA HIS A 239 5.24 -1.26 -15.39
C HIS A 239 3.80 -1.71 -15.15
N THR A 240 3.47 -2.97 -15.46
CA THR A 240 2.12 -3.54 -15.28
C THR A 240 2.20 -4.98 -14.78
N GLY A 241 1.09 -5.50 -14.27
CA GLY A 241 0.96 -6.91 -13.89
C GLY A 241 1.46 -7.25 -12.48
N PRO A 242 1.64 -8.56 -12.20
CA PRO A 242 1.99 -9.08 -10.88
C PRO A 242 3.43 -8.71 -10.46
N PRO A 243 3.82 -8.98 -9.20
CA PRO A 243 5.21 -8.87 -8.75
C PRO A 243 6.18 -9.61 -9.68
N ALA A 244 7.26 -8.94 -10.07
CA ALA A 244 8.34 -9.54 -10.87
C ALA A 244 9.33 -10.33 -9.99
N GLY A 245 9.35 -10.05 -8.68
CA GLY A 245 10.14 -10.77 -7.70
C GLY A 245 10.08 -10.12 -6.33
N TYR A 246 10.77 -10.76 -5.38
CA TYR A 246 10.84 -10.31 -3.99
C TYR A 246 12.30 -10.15 -3.57
N ASP A 247 12.57 -9.14 -2.77
CA ASP A 247 13.82 -8.98 -2.04
C ASP A 247 13.64 -9.62 -0.66
N LEU A 248 14.61 -10.45 -0.28
CA LEU A 248 14.50 -11.32 0.90
C LEU A 248 15.70 -11.13 1.82
N ASP A 249 15.44 -11.09 3.12
CA ASP A 249 16.42 -11.17 4.21
C ASP A 249 16.34 -12.53 4.93
#